data_AF-A0A940Q4R7-F1
#
_entry.id   AF-A0A940Q4R7-F1
#
_cell.length_a   1.000
_cell.length_b   1.000
_cell.length_c   1.000
_cell.angle_alpha   90.00
_cell.angle_beta   90.00
_cell.angle_gamma   90.00
#
_symmetry.space_group_name_H-M   'P 1'
#
loop_
_entity.id
_entity.type
_entity.pdbx_description
1 polymer ?
#
loop_
_entity_poly.entity_id
_entity_poly.type
_entity_poly.pdbx_seq_one_letter_code
_entity_poly.pdbx_strand_id
1 'polypeptide(L)'
;MKWVKSVFSICFQNIRKWRSDYRIWTIAVLLFVMLKIYVDDFAELSNHMQAEMSVWIFPFLYEQYYMKLIFTIPLVLLFCNAPFIDSNQIYVYIRAGRTRWLTGQILYVFIASGLYYLFILISSIILSLINGEFSFEWGKLLKTLADFNVSNLSAYPFIEISSNIIHFFTPIQAMGFTFLVSWSNAVLLGMIIFTLNYLTRQQYIGMTVASLLVVFSFFVEISGYPILINFSPTSWITLDKIDIGGMTEYPSFYTCLSIYWGVIFILIISAYIFGKRKEIDMRR
;
A
#
# COMPACT_ATOMS: atom_id res chain seq x y z
N MET A 1 4.87 -28.62 -14.31
CA MET A 1 5.84 -28.15 -13.28
C MET A 1 6.95 -27.20 -13.79
N LYS A 2 7.61 -27.45 -14.94
CA LYS A 2 8.72 -26.60 -15.41
C LYS A 2 8.34 -25.11 -15.62
N TRP A 3 7.14 -24.86 -16.14
CA TRP A 3 6.63 -23.50 -16.37
C TRP A 3 6.51 -22.67 -15.09
N VAL A 4 5.84 -23.22 -14.07
CA VAL A 4 5.65 -22.57 -12.76
C VAL A 4 7.01 -22.29 -12.11
N LYS A 5 7.93 -23.27 -12.13
CA LYS A 5 9.29 -23.07 -11.61
C LYS A 5 10.00 -21.91 -12.29
N SER A 6 9.93 -21.80 -13.61
CA SER A 6 10.52 -20.66 -14.34
C SER A 6 9.94 -19.31 -13.92
N VAL A 7 8.62 -19.21 -13.78
CA VAL A 7 7.95 -17.95 -13.34
C VAL A 7 8.43 -17.54 -11.95
N PHE A 8 8.44 -18.48 -10.99
CA PHE A 8 8.95 -18.21 -9.65
C PHE A 8 10.44 -17.82 -9.67
N SER A 9 11.27 -18.50 -10.45
CA SER A 9 12.69 -18.14 -10.56
C SER A 9 12.90 -16.72 -11.08
N ILE A 10 12.11 -16.26 -12.06
CA ILE A 10 12.18 -14.89 -12.58
C ILE A 10 11.78 -13.88 -11.50
N CYS A 11 10.70 -14.17 -10.76
CA CYS A 11 10.27 -13.33 -9.64
C CYS A 11 11.36 -13.23 -8.55
N PHE A 12 11.89 -14.38 -8.09
CA PHE A 12 12.94 -14.41 -7.08
C PHE A 12 14.22 -13.72 -7.54
N GLN A 13 14.54 -13.78 -8.83
CA GLN A 13 15.69 -13.04 -9.38
C GLN A 13 15.51 -11.53 -9.22
N ASN A 14 14.31 -10.98 -9.41
CA ASN A 14 14.04 -9.56 -9.16
C ASN A 14 14.12 -9.21 -7.68
N ILE A 15 13.55 -10.03 -6.79
CA ILE A 15 13.64 -9.81 -5.34
C ILE A 15 15.09 -9.85 -4.87
N ARG A 16 15.92 -10.75 -5.42
CA ARG A 16 17.36 -10.82 -5.05
C ARG A 16 18.12 -9.53 -5.35
N LYS A 17 17.71 -8.78 -6.38
CA LYS A 17 18.33 -7.48 -6.71
C LYS A 17 18.10 -6.43 -5.63
N TRP A 18 17.06 -6.59 -4.80
CA TRP A 18 16.75 -5.63 -3.74
C TRP A 18 17.92 -5.43 -2.78
N ARG A 19 18.70 -6.49 -2.56
CA ARG A 19 19.89 -6.41 -1.70
C ARG A 19 20.93 -5.39 -2.18
N SER A 20 21.02 -5.17 -3.50
CA SER A 20 22.01 -4.28 -4.11
C SER A 20 21.44 -2.91 -4.50
N ASP A 21 20.10 -2.75 -4.51
CA ASP A 21 19.46 -1.50 -4.94
C ASP A 21 19.32 -0.55 -3.75
N TYR A 22 20.13 0.51 -3.73
CA TYR A 22 20.12 1.51 -2.66
C TYR A 22 18.75 2.16 -2.47
N ARG A 23 17.96 2.28 -3.53
CA ARG A 23 16.61 2.86 -3.49
C ARG A 23 15.69 2.09 -2.54
N ILE A 24 15.82 0.78 -2.47
CA ILE A 24 14.96 -0.07 -1.63
C ILE A 24 15.34 0.08 -0.17
N TRP A 25 16.64 0.18 0.11
CA TRP A 25 17.14 0.51 1.44
C TRP A 25 16.73 1.92 1.88
N THR A 26 16.76 2.92 1.00
CA THR A 26 16.29 4.28 1.34
C THR A 26 14.79 4.30 1.61
N ILE A 27 13.97 3.58 0.85
CA ILE A 27 12.54 3.41 1.16
C ILE A 27 12.37 2.76 2.54
N ALA A 28 13.06 1.66 2.82
CA ALA A 28 12.92 0.94 4.09
C ALA A 28 13.30 1.84 5.29
N VAL A 29 14.41 2.58 5.18
CA VAL A 29 14.84 3.53 6.22
C VAL A 29 13.83 4.66 6.38
N LEU A 30 13.34 5.24 5.28
CA LEU A 30 12.35 6.31 5.32
C LEU A 30 11.07 5.85 6.04
N LEU A 31 10.54 4.69 5.67
CA LEU A 31 9.33 4.13 6.28
C LEU A 31 9.53 3.84 7.76
N PHE A 32 10.69 3.28 8.13
CA PHE A 32 10.99 2.97 9.52
C PHE A 32 11.10 4.24 10.37
N VAL A 33 11.77 5.29 9.88
CA VAL A 33 11.88 6.58 10.58
C VAL A 33 10.50 7.23 10.73
N MET A 34 9.68 7.23 9.68
CA MET A 34 8.33 7.80 9.75
C MET A 34 7.42 7.03 10.71
N LEU A 35 7.50 5.69 10.71
CA LEU A 35 6.78 4.87 11.69
C LEU A 35 7.25 5.15 13.11
N LYS A 36 8.55 5.32 13.31
CA LYS A 36 9.11 5.62 14.63
C LYS A 36 8.58 6.94 15.16
N ILE A 37 8.62 8.01 14.35
CA ILE A 37 8.07 9.32 14.74
C ILE A 37 6.60 9.19 15.12
N TYR A 38 5.81 8.50 14.31
CA TYR A 38 4.39 8.29 14.58
C TYR A 38 4.13 7.52 15.89
N VAL A 39 4.88 6.45 16.17
CA VAL A 39 4.74 5.68 17.43
C VAL A 39 5.24 6.48 18.63
N ASP A 40 6.32 7.26 18.48
CA ASP A 40 6.85 8.11 19.53
C ASP A 40 5.82 9.20 19.93
N ASP A 41 5.08 9.78 18.96
CA ASP A 41 3.96 10.72 19.24
C ASP A 41 2.85 10.06 20.07
N PHE A 42 2.50 8.80 19.74
CA PHE A 42 1.56 8.02 20.54
C PHE A 42 2.07 7.74 21.95
N ALA A 43 3.38 7.55 22.11
CA ALA A 43 4.00 7.26 23.40
C ALA A 43 4.01 8.49 24.31
N GLU A 44 4.27 9.66 23.74
CA GLU A 44 4.17 10.93 24.48
C GLU A 44 2.73 11.18 24.95
N LEU A 45 1.74 10.96 24.09
CA LEU A 45 0.32 11.01 24.47
C LEU A 45 -0.05 10.03 25.59
N SER A 46 0.51 8.82 25.55
CA SER A 46 0.31 7.81 26.59
C SER A 46 0.81 8.29 27.95
N ASN A 47 1.98 8.91 27.97
CA ASN A 47 2.56 9.49 29.19
C ASN A 47 1.72 10.66 29.72
N HIS A 48 1.21 11.53 28.85
CA HIS A 48 0.37 12.67 29.24
C HIS A 48 -0.99 12.25 29.80
N MET A 49 -1.64 11.27 29.16
CA MET A 49 -2.97 10.80 29.52
C MET A 49 -2.96 9.73 30.62
N GLN A 50 -1.77 9.27 31.03
CA GLN A 50 -1.58 8.15 31.95
C GLN A 50 -2.42 6.92 31.55
N ALA A 51 -2.45 6.62 30.25
CA ALA A 51 -3.23 5.54 29.68
C ALA A 51 -2.33 4.66 28.83
N GLU A 52 -2.41 3.35 29.03
CA GLU A 52 -1.59 2.37 28.29
C GLU A 52 -1.93 2.38 26.79
N MET A 53 -0.86 2.40 25.98
CA MET A 53 -0.93 2.27 24.53
C MET A 53 -1.11 0.80 24.13
N SER A 54 -2.01 0.53 23.19
CA SER A 54 -2.14 -0.79 22.57
C SER A 54 -1.20 -0.93 21.36
N VAL A 55 -0.74 -2.16 21.10
CA VAL A 55 0.18 -2.48 19.99
C VAL A 55 -0.48 -2.32 18.60
N TRP A 56 -1.81 -2.26 18.54
CA TRP A 56 -2.58 -2.28 17.28
C TRP A 56 -2.75 -0.90 16.64
N ILE A 57 -1.65 -0.22 16.28
CA ILE A 57 -1.71 1.16 15.74
C ILE A 57 -1.81 1.19 14.21
N PHE A 58 -1.36 0.13 13.52
CA PHE A 58 -1.33 0.07 12.04
C PHE A 58 -2.64 0.47 11.33
N PRO A 59 -3.85 0.16 11.83
CA PRO A 59 -5.10 0.56 11.16
C PRO A 59 -5.29 2.08 11.12
N PHE A 60 -4.81 2.78 12.14
CA PHE A 60 -4.94 4.23 12.29
C PHE A 60 -3.87 5.01 11.52
N LEU A 61 -2.79 4.34 11.10
CA LEU A 61 -1.67 4.93 10.38
C LEU A 61 -2.08 5.68 9.11
N TYR A 62 -3.17 5.25 8.47
CA TYR A 62 -3.62 5.80 7.20
C TYR A 62 -4.74 6.83 7.34
N GLU A 63 -5.28 7.04 8.56
CA GLU A 63 -6.45 7.90 8.76
C GLU A 63 -6.20 9.34 8.36
N GLN A 64 -5.07 9.89 8.83
CA GLN A 64 -4.60 11.19 8.40
C GLN A 64 -4.18 11.15 6.92
N TYR A 65 -4.71 12.09 6.15
CA TYR A 65 -4.46 12.22 4.72
C TYR A 65 -2.97 12.45 4.40
N TYR A 66 -2.23 13.16 5.27
CA TYR A 66 -0.78 13.34 5.14
C TYR A 66 -0.01 12.04 5.30
N MET A 67 -0.34 11.24 6.33
CA MET A 67 0.33 9.97 6.58
C MET A 67 0.04 8.98 5.45
N LYS A 68 -1.20 8.96 4.95
CA LYS A 68 -1.56 8.18 3.76
C LYS A 68 -0.64 8.46 2.57
N LEU A 69 -0.36 9.73 2.28
CA LEU A 69 0.59 10.10 1.22
C LEU A 69 2.02 9.62 1.54
N ILE A 70 2.51 9.89 2.75
CA ILE A 70 3.87 9.52 3.17
C ILE A 70 4.12 8.02 3.03
N PHE A 71 3.12 7.18 3.31
CA PHE A 71 3.23 5.72 3.22
C PHE A 71 2.88 5.15 1.84
N THR A 72 2.28 5.92 0.92
CA THR A 72 1.93 5.45 -0.43
C THR A 72 2.86 5.96 -1.52
N ILE A 73 3.51 7.12 -1.36
CA ILE A 73 4.49 7.64 -2.32
C ILE A 73 5.74 6.73 -2.45
N PRO A 74 6.35 6.21 -1.36
CA PRO A 74 7.51 5.33 -1.46
C PRO A 74 7.21 4.03 -2.21
N LEU A 75 5.94 3.59 -2.22
CA LEU A 75 5.49 2.47 -3.03
C LEU A 75 5.57 2.77 -4.54
N VAL A 76 5.19 3.98 -4.97
CA VAL A 76 5.36 4.41 -6.38
C VAL A 76 6.85 4.41 -6.74
N LEU A 77 7.69 4.85 -5.81
CA LEU A 77 9.15 4.86 -5.97
C LEU A 77 9.75 3.44 -6.05
N LEU A 78 9.19 2.46 -5.32
CA LEU A 78 9.56 1.05 -5.41
C LEU A 78 9.36 0.49 -6.82
N PHE A 79 8.28 0.89 -7.49
CA PHE A 79 7.92 0.41 -8.83
C PHE A 79 8.38 1.34 -9.95
N CYS A 80 9.14 2.40 -9.67
CA CYS A 80 9.49 3.41 -10.66
C CYS A 80 10.38 2.88 -11.81
N ASN A 81 11.09 1.76 -11.60
CA ASN A 81 11.89 1.11 -12.65
C ASN A 81 11.07 0.17 -13.55
N ALA A 82 9.75 0.08 -13.40
CA ALA A 82 8.92 -0.76 -14.27
C ALA A 82 9.06 -0.32 -15.75
N PRO A 83 9.17 -1.23 -16.74
CA PRO A 83 8.88 -2.68 -16.69
C PRO A 83 10.01 -3.60 -16.18
N PHE A 84 10.93 -3.09 -15.35
CA PHE A 84 12.01 -3.84 -14.69
C PHE A 84 12.98 -4.51 -15.67
N ILE A 85 13.26 -3.83 -16.79
CA ILE A 85 14.15 -4.33 -17.83
C ILE A 85 15.58 -3.87 -17.52
N ASP A 86 16.34 -4.76 -16.89
CA ASP A 86 17.80 -4.63 -16.75
C ASP A 86 18.53 -5.39 -17.87
N SER A 87 19.83 -5.14 -18.04
CA SER A 87 20.71 -5.87 -18.97
C SER A 87 20.60 -7.40 -18.82
N ASN A 88 20.53 -7.92 -17.59
CA ASN A 88 20.32 -9.34 -17.30
C ASN A 88 18.89 -9.82 -17.67
N GLN A 89 17.89 -8.96 -17.54
CA GLN A 89 16.49 -9.32 -17.82
C GLN A 89 16.23 -9.50 -19.31
N ILE A 90 17.02 -8.85 -20.18
CA ILE A 90 16.97 -9.08 -21.63
C ILE A 90 17.33 -10.53 -21.96
N TYR A 91 18.40 -11.08 -21.36
CA TYR A 91 18.77 -12.48 -21.54
C TYR A 91 17.71 -13.46 -21.03
N VAL A 92 17.11 -13.15 -19.87
CA VAL A 92 16.02 -13.94 -19.30
C VAL A 92 14.80 -13.91 -20.21
N TYR A 93 14.46 -12.75 -20.77
CA TYR A 93 13.35 -12.58 -21.71
C TYR A 93 13.52 -13.46 -22.97
N ILE A 94 14.71 -13.45 -23.58
CA ILE A 94 15.02 -14.25 -24.78
C ILE A 94 14.95 -15.75 -24.47
N ARG A 95 15.47 -16.21 -23.32
CA ARG A 95 15.55 -17.65 -22.99
C ARG A 95 14.25 -18.22 -22.43
N ALA A 96 13.57 -17.51 -21.53
CA ALA A 96 12.37 -18.00 -20.87
C ALA A 96 11.13 -17.89 -21.76
N GLY A 97 11.16 -16.95 -22.71
CA GLY A 97 10.04 -16.59 -23.55
C GLY A 97 9.14 -15.54 -22.89
N ARG A 98 8.46 -14.77 -23.74
CA ARG A 98 7.69 -13.58 -23.36
C ARG A 98 6.61 -13.82 -22.32
N THR A 99 5.81 -14.88 -22.48
CA THR A 99 4.69 -15.16 -21.58
C THR A 99 5.16 -15.48 -20.17
N ARG A 100 6.20 -16.31 -20.04
CA ARG A 100 6.79 -16.66 -18.74
C ARG A 100 7.42 -15.44 -18.06
N TRP A 101 8.12 -14.60 -18.83
CA TRP A 101 8.69 -13.36 -18.31
C TRP A 101 7.60 -12.41 -17.81
N LEU A 102 6.55 -12.19 -18.60
CA LEU A 102 5.45 -11.30 -18.23
C LEU A 102 4.72 -11.79 -16.97
N THR A 103 4.42 -13.10 -16.88
CA THR A 103 3.85 -13.68 -15.64
C THR A 103 4.78 -13.50 -14.44
N GLY A 104 6.10 -13.65 -14.64
CA GLY A 104 7.10 -13.46 -13.58
C GLY A 104 7.15 -12.02 -13.06
N GLN A 105 7.02 -11.04 -13.95
CA GLN A 105 6.98 -9.62 -13.58
C GLN A 105 5.67 -9.25 -12.84
N ILE A 106 4.54 -9.78 -13.30
CA ILE A 106 3.26 -9.59 -12.58
C ILE A 106 3.35 -10.20 -11.19
N LEU A 107 3.81 -11.45 -11.06
CA LEU A 107 3.97 -12.11 -9.76
C LEU A 107 4.92 -11.34 -8.84
N TYR A 108 5.98 -10.75 -9.41
CA TYR A 108 6.88 -9.87 -8.67
C TYR A 108 6.16 -8.64 -8.10
N VAL A 109 5.28 -7.97 -8.86
CA VAL A 109 4.47 -6.84 -8.34
C VAL A 109 3.60 -7.28 -7.15
N PHE A 110 2.96 -8.45 -7.23
CA PHE A 110 2.17 -9.01 -6.14
C PHE A 110 2.98 -9.29 -4.87
N ILE A 111 4.14 -9.93 -5.01
CA ILE A 111 4.98 -10.29 -3.86
C ILE A 111 5.67 -9.05 -3.28
N ALA A 112 6.16 -8.14 -4.13
CA ALA A 112 6.80 -6.90 -3.70
C ALA A 112 5.85 -5.99 -2.92
N SER A 113 4.61 -5.82 -3.39
CA SER A 113 3.57 -5.05 -2.69
C SER A 113 3.19 -5.68 -1.35
N GLY A 114 3.11 -7.02 -1.29
CA GLY A 114 2.87 -7.73 -0.03
C GLY A 114 4.01 -7.54 0.97
N LEU A 115 5.26 -7.71 0.53
CA LEU A 115 6.44 -7.49 1.37
C LEU A 115 6.53 -6.05 1.89
N TYR A 116 6.13 -5.06 1.08
CA TYR A 116 6.10 -3.65 1.49
C TYR A 116 5.19 -3.40 2.68
N TYR A 117 3.91 -3.81 2.61
CA TYR A 117 2.99 -3.61 3.73
C TYR A 117 3.24 -4.56 4.90
N LEU A 118 3.77 -5.76 4.65
CA LEU A 118 4.23 -6.64 5.73
C LEU A 118 5.36 -5.99 6.52
N PHE A 119 6.29 -5.32 5.84
CA PHE A 119 7.36 -4.59 6.52
C PHE A 119 6.80 -3.45 7.39
N ILE A 120 5.84 -2.68 6.90
CA ILE A 120 5.19 -1.62 7.68
C ILE A 120 4.45 -2.20 8.90
N LEU A 121 3.66 -3.27 8.70
CA LEU A 121 2.90 -3.94 9.75
C LEU A 121 3.80 -4.54 10.84
N ILE A 122 4.88 -5.22 10.45
CA ILE A 122 5.81 -5.82 11.41
C ILE A 122 6.57 -4.71 12.15
N SER A 123 7.01 -3.67 11.44
CA SER A 123 7.72 -2.54 12.05
C SER A 123 6.84 -1.77 13.02
N SER A 124 5.56 -1.56 12.71
CA SER A 124 4.63 -0.90 13.63
C SER A 124 4.45 -1.73 14.91
N ILE A 125 4.23 -3.04 14.81
CA ILE A 125 4.11 -3.92 15.98
C ILE A 125 5.38 -3.89 16.82
N ILE A 126 6.57 -4.02 16.20
CA ILE A 126 7.85 -4.04 16.93
C ILE A 126 8.08 -2.72 17.67
N LEU A 127 7.82 -1.59 17.02
CA LEU A 127 8.01 -0.28 17.64
C LEU A 127 7.00 -0.03 18.76
N SER A 128 5.73 -0.38 18.55
CA SER A 128 4.69 -0.22 19.57
C SER A 128 4.88 -1.15 20.77
N LEU A 129 5.53 -2.31 20.61
CA LEU A 129 5.85 -3.20 21.73
C LEU A 129 6.88 -2.62 22.72
N ILE A 130 7.66 -1.60 22.33
CA ILE A 130 8.65 -0.97 23.22
C ILE A 130 7.95 -0.16 24.32
N ASN A 131 6.82 0.46 24.00
CA ASN A 131 6.13 1.42 24.86
C ASN A 131 4.69 1.00 25.22
N GLY A 132 4.15 -0.02 24.56
CA GLY A 132 2.75 -0.43 24.65
C GLY A 132 2.56 -1.83 25.22
N GLU A 133 1.34 -2.09 25.66
CA GLU A 133 0.92 -3.38 26.19
C GLU A 133 0.30 -4.26 25.10
N PHE A 134 0.68 -5.53 25.10
CA PHE A 134 0.08 -6.52 24.24
C PHE A 134 -1.27 -6.97 24.82
N SER A 135 -2.36 -6.42 24.30
CA SER A 135 -3.73 -6.80 24.66
C SER A 135 -4.53 -7.15 23.41
N PHE A 136 -5.58 -7.97 23.55
CA PHE A 136 -6.49 -8.26 22.43
C PHE A 136 -7.55 -7.18 22.21
N GLU A 137 -7.49 -6.09 22.99
CA GLU A 137 -8.37 -4.93 22.89
C GLU A 137 -7.61 -3.69 22.40
N TRP A 138 -8.35 -2.66 22.01
CA TRP A 138 -7.79 -1.37 21.59
C TRP A 138 -7.07 -0.59 22.70
N GLY A 139 -7.13 -1.04 23.96
CA GLY A 139 -6.55 -0.31 25.10
C GLY A 139 -7.32 0.98 25.43
N LYS A 140 -7.04 1.53 26.62
CA LYS A 140 -7.78 2.70 27.12
C LYS A 140 -7.42 3.97 26.36
N LEU A 141 -6.17 4.10 25.92
CA LEU A 141 -5.69 5.26 25.18
C LEU A 141 -6.43 5.44 23.85
N LEU A 142 -6.48 4.40 23.01
CA LEU A 142 -7.13 4.51 21.70
C LEU A 142 -8.63 4.78 21.84
N LYS A 143 -9.31 4.13 22.80
CA LYS A 143 -10.72 4.40 23.12
C LYS A 143 -10.94 5.87 23.53
N THR A 144 -10.06 6.41 24.38
CA THR A 144 -10.15 7.80 24.83
C THR A 144 -9.88 8.79 23.69
N LEU A 145 -8.88 8.52 22.85
CA LEU A 145 -8.55 9.35 21.68
C LEU A 145 -9.61 9.29 20.57
N ALA A 146 -10.42 8.24 20.50
CA ALA A 146 -11.57 8.19 19.60
C ALA A 146 -12.73 9.07 20.09
N ASP A 147 -12.91 9.17 21.41
CA ASP A 147 -13.99 9.98 22.01
C ASP A 147 -13.64 11.47 22.03
N PHE A 148 -12.36 11.79 22.25
CA PHE A 148 -11.84 13.15 22.14
C PHE A 148 -11.20 13.31 20.77
N ASN A 149 -11.81 14.06 19.84
CA ASN A 149 -11.16 14.42 18.57
C ASN A 149 -9.87 15.23 18.81
N VAL A 150 -8.75 14.52 19.05
CA VAL A 150 -7.43 15.08 19.38
C VAL A 150 -6.81 15.78 18.18
N SER A 151 -7.31 15.54 16.97
CA SER A 151 -6.93 16.29 15.77
C SER A 151 -7.18 17.81 15.88
N ASN A 152 -8.08 18.25 16.77
CA ASN A 152 -8.30 19.67 17.07
C ASN A 152 -7.32 20.24 18.10
N LEU A 153 -6.53 19.40 18.77
CA LEU A 153 -5.44 19.83 19.64
C LEU A 153 -4.20 20.04 18.78
N SER A 154 -3.81 21.30 18.59
CA SER A 154 -2.68 21.74 17.74
C SER A 154 -1.32 21.10 18.06
N ALA A 155 -1.21 20.35 19.16
CA ALA A 155 0.00 19.65 19.58
C ALA A 155 0.27 18.34 18.82
N TYR A 156 -0.75 17.63 18.31
CA TYR A 156 -0.59 16.30 17.69
C TYR A 156 -1.31 16.18 16.34
N PRO A 157 -0.81 16.85 15.28
CA PRO A 157 -1.50 16.94 13.99
C PRO A 157 -1.51 15.61 13.19
N PHE A 158 -0.72 14.62 13.60
CA PHE A 158 -0.57 13.37 12.87
C PHE A 158 -1.47 12.23 13.38
N ILE A 159 -2.21 12.45 14.47
CA ILE A 159 -3.01 11.42 15.12
C ILE A 159 -4.49 11.73 14.90
N GLU A 160 -5.12 10.97 14.00
CA GLU A 160 -6.56 10.74 14.00
C GLU A 160 -6.80 9.31 14.48
N ILE A 161 -7.90 9.13 15.21
CA ILE A 161 -8.45 7.83 15.53
C ILE A 161 -9.95 7.89 15.26
N SER A 162 -10.41 7.13 14.28
CA SER A 162 -11.83 6.99 14.03
C SER A 162 -12.48 6.11 15.09
N SER A 163 -13.50 6.68 15.73
CA SER A 163 -14.39 5.97 16.65
C SER A 163 -15.12 4.79 15.98
N ASN A 164 -15.42 4.90 14.67
CA ASN A 164 -16.09 3.82 13.93
C ASN A 164 -15.26 2.53 13.93
N ILE A 165 -13.95 2.63 13.76
CA ILE A 165 -13.07 1.45 13.72
C ILE A 165 -13.08 0.72 15.07
N ILE A 166 -13.03 1.49 16.17
CA ILE A 166 -13.03 0.92 17.53
C ILE A 166 -14.37 0.26 17.87
N HIS A 167 -15.48 0.84 17.42
CA HIS A 167 -16.82 0.30 17.70
C HIS A 167 -17.17 -0.94 16.87
N PHE A 168 -16.80 -0.99 15.59
CA PHE A 168 -17.23 -2.06 14.69
C PHE A 168 -16.23 -3.23 14.56
N PHE A 169 -14.95 -3.03 14.90
CA PHE A 169 -13.92 -4.05 14.68
C PHE A 169 -13.16 -4.44 15.93
N THR A 170 -12.79 -5.71 15.99
CA THR A 170 -11.73 -6.17 16.89
C THR A 170 -10.36 -5.77 16.32
N PRO A 171 -9.34 -5.54 17.16
CA PRO A 171 -8.04 -5.07 16.69
C PRO A 171 -7.42 -5.96 15.61
N ILE A 172 -7.44 -7.27 15.81
CA ILE A 172 -6.88 -8.23 14.85
C ILE A 172 -7.64 -8.24 13.51
N GLN A 173 -8.96 -8.05 13.56
CA GLN A 173 -9.80 -7.99 12.37
C GLN A 173 -9.53 -6.70 11.58
N ALA A 174 -9.39 -5.57 12.26
CA ALA A 174 -9.03 -4.30 11.64
C ALA A 174 -7.63 -4.36 10.99
N MET A 175 -6.64 -4.98 11.65
CA MET A 175 -5.31 -5.24 11.08
C MET A 175 -5.38 -6.04 9.78
N GLY A 176 -6.16 -7.12 9.77
CA GLY A 176 -6.32 -7.96 8.59
C GLY A 176 -6.98 -7.23 7.42
N PHE A 177 -8.06 -6.50 7.68
CA PHE A 177 -8.77 -5.75 6.64
C PHE A 177 -7.97 -4.59 6.08
N THR A 178 -7.28 -3.82 6.95
CA THR A 178 -6.38 -2.75 6.50
C THR A 178 -5.23 -3.28 5.68
N PHE A 179 -4.62 -4.39 6.10
CA PHE A 179 -3.58 -5.05 5.32
C PHE A 179 -4.09 -5.50 3.93
N LEU A 180 -5.28 -6.11 3.87
CA LEU A 180 -5.83 -6.62 2.61
C LEU A 180 -6.15 -5.48 1.63
N VAL A 181 -6.79 -4.41 2.10
CA VAL A 181 -7.15 -3.26 1.26
C VAL A 181 -5.91 -2.48 0.83
N SER A 182 -4.97 -2.23 1.75
CA SER A 182 -3.70 -1.56 1.42
C SER A 182 -2.90 -2.38 0.40
N TRP A 183 -2.76 -3.69 0.60
CA TRP A 183 -2.11 -4.58 -0.35
C TRP A 183 -2.78 -4.56 -1.73
N SER A 184 -4.12 -4.63 -1.78
CA SER A 184 -4.89 -4.57 -3.02
C SER A 184 -4.65 -3.25 -3.77
N ASN A 185 -4.62 -2.12 -3.04
CA ASN A 185 -4.29 -0.83 -3.62
C ASN A 185 -2.84 -0.79 -4.15
N ALA A 186 -1.88 -1.36 -3.44
CA ALA A 186 -0.50 -1.40 -3.94
C ALA A 186 -0.33 -2.25 -5.18
N VAL A 187 -1.01 -3.40 -5.25
CA VAL A 187 -1.04 -4.22 -6.46
C VAL A 187 -1.64 -3.42 -7.61
N LEU A 188 -2.76 -2.70 -7.38
CA LEU A 188 -3.37 -1.85 -8.39
C LEU A 188 -2.37 -0.82 -8.92
N LEU A 189 -1.74 -0.03 -8.04
CA LEU A 189 -0.77 0.99 -8.43
C LEU A 189 0.43 0.37 -9.16
N GLY A 190 1.01 -0.71 -8.64
CA GLY A 190 2.12 -1.41 -9.28
C GLY A 190 1.76 -1.96 -10.67
N MET A 191 0.54 -2.47 -10.84
CA MET A 191 0.03 -2.96 -12.12
C MET A 191 -0.25 -1.81 -13.10
N ILE A 192 -0.76 -0.67 -12.65
CA ILE A 192 -0.93 0.54 -13.49
C ILE A 192 0.44 0.99 -14.00
N ILE A 193 1.43 1.14 -13.12
CA ILE A 193 2.78 1.55 -13.51
C ILE A 193 3.36 0.56 -14.52
N PHE A 194 3.30 -0.75 -14.21
CA PHE A 194 3.84 -1.79 -15.08
C PHE A 194 3.17 -1.82 -16.46
N THR A 195 1.84 -1.85 -16.50
CA THR A 195 1.09 -1.98 -17.76
C THR A 195 1.21 -0.74 -18.62
N LEU A 196 1.05 0.46 -18.07
CA LEU A 196 1.17 1.70 -18.86
C LEU A 196 2.59 1.91 -19.38
N ASN A 197 3.63 1.64 -18.57
CA ASN A 197 5.01 1.72 -19.05
C ASN A 197 5.29 0.68 -20.13
N TYR A 198 4.77 -0.53 -19.96
CA TYR A 198 4.89 -1.60 -20.96
C TYR A 198 4.16 -1.27 -22.27
N LEU A 199 3.00 -0.62 -22.18
CA LEU A 199 2.18 -0.24 -23.34
C LEU A 199 2.81 0.92 -24.11
N THR A 200 3.25 1.96 -23.41
CA THR A 200 3.71 3.21 -24.03
C THR A 200 5.19 3.20 -24.41
N ARG A 201 5.97 2.20 -23.97
CA ARG A 201 7.44 2.12 -24.09
C ARG A 201 8.19 3.26 -23.38
N GLN A 202 7.47 4.15 -22.69
CA GLN A 202 8.02 5.22 -21.88
C GLN A 202 7.96 4.83 -20.41
N GLN A 203 9.02 5.12 -19.66
CA GLN A 203 9.13 4.72 -18.25
C GLN A 203 8.38 5.65 -17.29
N TYR A 204 7.95 6.81 -17.76
CA TYR A 204 7.39 7.87 -16.93
C TYR A 204 5.85 7.90 -16.91
N ILE A 205 5.16 7.42 -17.94
CA ILE A 205 3.69 7.59 -18.05
C ILE A 205 2.92 6.82 -16.96
N GLY A 206 3.30 5.57 -16.70
CA GLY A 206 2.69 4.79 -15.63
C GLY A 206 2.97 5.39 -14.25
N MET A 207 4.16 5.95 -14.06
CA MET A 207 4.56 6.61 -12.83
C MET A 207 3.75 7.89 -12.60
N THR A 208 3.58 8.72 -13.62
CA THR A 208 2.80 9.97 -13.52
C THR A 208 1.32 9.70 -13.25
N VAL A 209 0.75 8.67 -13.89
CA VAL A 209 -0.65 8.28 -13.64
C VAL A 209 -0.83 7.75 -12.21
N ALA A 210 0.08 6.89 -11.74
CA ALA A 210 0.02 6.39 -10.37
C ALA A 210 0.23 7.49 -9.33
N SER A 211 1.17 8.42 -9.55
CA SER A 211 1.37 9.56 -8.65
C SER A 211 0.15 10.49 -8.65
N LEU A 212 -0.50 10.69 -9.80
CA LEU A 212 -1.72 11.50 -9.89
C LEU A 212 -2.86 10.85 -9.12
N LEU A 213 -3.02 9.52 -9.16
CA LEU A 213 -4.02 8.81 -8.35
C LEU A 213 -3.77 8.93 -6.84
N VAL A 214 -2.50 8.91 -6.42
CA VAL A 214 -2.13 9.13 -5.01
C VAL A 214 -2.44 10.57 -4.59
N VAL A 215 -2.06 11.57 -5.38
CA VAL A 215 -2.37 12.99 -5.09
C VAL A 215 -3.88 13.26 -5.16
N PHE A 216 -4.60 12.59 -6.07
CA PHE A 216 -6.05 12.68 -6.16
C PHE A 216 -6.72 12.25 -4.86
N SER A 217 -6.23 11.19 -4.20
CA SER A 217 -6.78 10.80 -2.90
C SER A 217 -6.67 11.90 -1.86
N PHE A 218 -5.52 12.57 -1.77
CA PHE A 218 -5.33 13.73 -0.88
C PHE A 218 -6.33 14.86 -1.19
N PHE A 219 -6.52 15.20 -2.46
CA PHE A 219 -7.49 16.20 -2.87
C PHE A 219 -8.92 15.83 -2.45
N VAL A 220 -9.29 14.56 -2.64
CA VAL A 220 -10.62 14.07 -2.23
C VAL A 220 -10.84 14.22 -0.74
N GLU A 221 -9.85 13.90 0.10
CA GLU A 221 -10.01 13.95 1.56
C GLU A 221 -10.14 15.39 2.07
N ILE A 222 -9.39 16.32 1.47
CA ILE A 222 -9.49 17.75 1.81
C ILE A 222 -10.80 18.36 1.32
N SER A 223 -11.28 17.94 0.15
CA SER A 223 -12.48 18.50 -0.44
C SER A 223 -13.76 18.20 0.36
N GLY A 224 -13.75 17.13 1.17
CA GLY A 224 -14.86 16.75 2.04
C GLY A 224 -16.11 16.25 1.30
N TYR A 225 -16.07 16.07 -0.02
CA TYR A 225 -17.22 15.57 -0.79
C TYR A 225 -17.28 14.02 -0.76
N PRO A 226 -18.31 13.40 -0.16
CA PRO A 226 -18.38 11.95 0.00
C PRO A 226 -18.45 11.21 -1.34
N ILE A 227 -19.07 11.81 -2.36
CA ILE A 227 -19.19 11.20 -3.68
C ILE A 227 -17.84 10.99 -4.38
N LEU A 228 -16.85 11.84 -4.08
CA LEU A 228 -15.52 11.74 -4.68
C LEU A 228 -14.73 10.55 -4.11
N ILE A 229 -15.04 10.11 -2.89
CA ILE A 229 -14.41 8.95 -2.26
C ILE A 229 -14.73 7.68 -3.06
N ASN A 230 -15.88 7.60 -3.72
CA ASN A 230 -16.24 6.48 -4.60
C ASN A 230 -15.34 6.37 -5.85
N PHE A 231 -14.57 7.39 -6.18
CA PHE A 231 -13.71 7.42 -7.37
C PHE A 231 -12.22 7.46 -7.05
N SER A 232 -11.82 7.46 -5.78
CA SER A 232 -10.42 7.49 -5.36
C SER A 232 -9.98 6.15 -4.73
N PRO A 233 -9.44 5.21 -5.53
CA PRO A 233 -8.99 3.91 -5.01
C PRO A 233 -7.99 4.04 -3.87
N THR A 234 -7.06 5.01 -3.90
CA THR A 234 -6.09 5.19 -2.81
C THR A 234 -6.74 5.65 -1.49
N SER A 235 -7.91 6.30 -1.53
CA SER A 235 -8.61 6.74 -0.31
C SER A 235 -9.18 5.57 0.48
N TRP A 236 -9.57 4.47 -0.16
CA TRP A 236 -10.16 3.30 0.51
C TRP A 236 -9.19 2.55 1.42
N ILE A 237 -7.90 2.88 1.44
CA ILE A 237 -6.93 2.27 2.38
C ILE A 237 -7.36 2.47 3.84
N THR A 238 -8.07 3.55 4.15
CA THR A 238 -8.63 3.82 5.48
C THR A 238 -9.97 3.14 5.67
N LEU A 239 -10.09 2.34 6.73
CA LEU A 239 -11.36 1.68 7.08
C LEU A 239 -12.48 2.66 7.42
N ASP A 240 -12.17 3.83 7.95
CA ASP A 240 -13.18 4.85 8.25
C ASP A 240 -13.92 5.37 7.00
N LYS A 241 -13.27 5.28 5.83
CA LYS A 241 -13.82 5.72 4.54
C LYS A 241 -14.45 4.55 3.76
N ILE A 242 -14.68 3.43 4.45
CA ILE A 242 -15.36 2.26 3.94
C ILE A 242 -16.63 2.08 4.77
N ASP A 243 -17.76 1.87 4.09
CA ASP A 243 -18.99 1.59 4.80
C ASP A 243 -19.00 0.14 5.33
N ILE A 244 -19.17 0.02 6.64
CA ILE A 244 -19.14 -1.25 7.37
C ILE A 244 -20.57 -1.72 7.69
N GLY A 245 -21.59 -0.85 7.53
CA GLY A 245 -22.95 -1.11 8.01
C GLY A 245 -24.09 -0.60 7.15
N GLY A 246 -23.85 0.01 5.99
CA GLY A 246 -24.90 0.63 5.17
C GLY A 246 -25.36 1.99 5.73
N MET A 247 -24.56 2.58 6.62
CA MET A 247 -24.90 3.78 7.39
C MET A 247 -24.25 5.04 6.82
N THR A 248 -23.39 4.92 5.81
CA THR A 248 -22.67 6.04 5.19
C THR A 248 -22.82 6.02 3.66
N GLU A 249 -22.54 7.15 3.01
CA GLU A 249 -22.51 7.24 1.54
C GLU A 249 -21.23 6.63 0.92
N TYR A 250 -20.40 5.99 1.75
CA TYR A 250 -19.11 5.42 1.37
C TYR A 250 -19.27 4.04 0.73
N PRO A 251 -18.29 3.61 -0.09
CA PRO A 251 -18.37 2.31 -0.72
C PRO A 251 -18.16 1.22 0.33
N SER A 252 -18.95 0.16 0.23
CA SER A 252 -18.80 -1.01 1.10
C SER A 252 -17.44 -1.69 0.91
N PHE A 253 -16.98 -2.41 1.94
CA PHE A 253 -15.71 -3.14 1.89
C PHE A 253 -15.62 -4.10 0.68
N TYR A 254 -16.70 -4.83 0.41
CA TYR A 254 -16.77 -5.78 -0.70
C TYR A 254 -16.75 -5.08 -2.06
N THR A 255 -17.39 -3.91 -2.19
CA THR A 255 -17.35 -3.13 -3.43
C THR A 255 -15.96 -2.57 -3.72
N CYS A 256 -15.23 -2.12 -2.70
CA CYS A 256 -13.85 -1.66 -2.88
C CYS A 256 -12.96 -2.79 -3.41
N LEU A 257 -13.03 -3.96 -2.78
CA LEU A 257 -12.24 -5.13 -3.21
C LEU A 257 -12.63 -5.62 -4.60
N SER A 258 -13.93 -5.69 -4.92
CA SER A 258 -14.37 -6.14 -6.24
C SER A 258 -13.87 -5.19 -7.34
N ILE A 259 -13.86 -3.88 -7.09
CA ILE A 259 -13.32 -2.89 -8.02
C ILE A 259 -11.79 -3.06 -8.17
N TYR A 260 -11.04 -3.18 -7.07
CA TYR A 260 -9.58 -3.40 -7.15
C TYR A 260 -9.24 -4.62 -7.99
N TRP A 261 -9.81 -5.78 -7.64
CA TRP A 261 -9.50 -7.03 -8.31
C TRP A 261 -10.04 -7.08 -9.73
N GLY A 262 -11.20 -6.46 -10.00
CA GLY A 262 -11.75 -6.30 -11.34
C GLY A 262 -10.82 -5.47 -12.25
N VAL A 263 -10.34 -4.33 -11.77
CA VAL A 263 -9.40 -3.48 -12.54
C VAL A 263 -8.05 -4.18 -12.72
N ILE A 264 -7.52 -4.81 -11.67
CA ILE A 264 -6.28 -5.60 -11.76
C ILE A 264 -6.41 -6.69 -12.83
N PHE A 265 -7.54 -7.41 -12.86
CA PHE A 265 -7.80 -8.44 -13.86
C PHE A 265 -7.82 -7.88 -15.29
N ILE A 266 -8.47 -6.74 -15.51
CA ILE A 266 -8.48 -6.04 -16.80
C ILE A 266 -7.05 -5.62 -17.20
N LEU A 267 -6.27 -5.08 -16.26
CA LEU A 267 -4.87 -4.69 -16.50
C LEU A 267 -4.01 -5.90 -16.88
N ILE A 268 -4.17 -7.04 -16.22
CA ILE A 268 -3.48 -8.29 -16.55
C ILE A 268 -3.84 -8.74 -17.97
N ILE A 269 -5.12 -8.77 -18.32
CA ILE A 269 -5.57 -9.13 -19.68
C ILE A 269 -4.96 -8.20 -20.71
N SER A 270 -4.98 -6.89 -20.46
CA SER A 270 -4.37 -5.90 -21.34
C SER A 270 -2.88 -6.18 -21.54
N ALA A 271 -2.14 -6.47 -20.47
CA ALA A 271 -0.72 -6.80 -20.52
C ALA A 271 -0.45 -8.00 -21.43
N TYR A 272 -1.28 -9.05 -21.36
CA TYR A 272 -1.14 -10.24 -22.22
C TYR A 272 -1.54 -9.99 -23.68
N ILE A 273 -2.60 -9.21 -23.95
CA ILE A 273 -3.07 -8.93 -25.32
C ILE A 273 -2.01 -8.10 -26.07
N PHE A 274 -1.57 -6.99 -25.48
CA PHE A 274 -0.51 -6.17 -26.06
C PHE A 274 0.85 -6.88 -26.00
N GLY A 275 0.99 -7.77 -25.02
CA GLY A 275 1.99 -8.82 -24.88
C GLY A 275 2.03 -9.85 -26.01
N LYS A 276 1.14 -9.83 -27.00
CA LYS A 276 1.22 -10.71 -28.19
C LYS A 276 1.60 -9.97 -29.46
N ARG A 277 1.35 -8.65 -29.52
CA ARG A 277 1.41 -7.86 -30.76
C ARG A 277 2.72 -7.10 -31.00
N LYS A 278 3.66 -7.11 -30.06
CA LYS A 278 4.84 -6.22 -30.10
C LYS A 278 6.16 -6.99 -30.11
N GLU A 279 6.99 -6.84 -31.13
CA GLU A 279 8.42 -7.14 -31.03
C GLU A 279 9.09 -6.08 -30.15
N ILE A 280 9.96 -6.51 -29.24
CA ILE A 280 10.75 -5.60 -28.41
C ILE A 280 12.01 -5.31 -29.21
N ASP A 281 12.13 -4.10 -29.76
CA ASP A 281 13.34 -3.67 -30.46
C ASP A 281 14.54 -3.73 -29.52
N MET A 282 15.47 -4.62 -29.81
CA MET A 282 16.68 -4.89 -29.02
C MET A 282 17.82 -3.91 -29.32
N ARG A 283 17.52 -2.68 -29.72
CA ARG A 283 18.52 -1.63 -29.95
C ARG A 283 18.22 -0.42 -29.06
N ARG A 284 18.86 -0.40 -27.90
CA ARG A 284 19.35 0.81 -27.27
C ARG A 284 20.83 0.62 -27.01
#